data_AF-A0A1C6S952-F1
#
_entry.id   AF-A0A1C6S952-F1
#
_cell.length_a   1.000
_cell.length_b   1.000
_cell.length_c   1.000
_cell.angle_alpha   90.00
_cell.angle_beta   90.00
_cell.angle_gamma   90.00
#
_symmetry.space_group_name_H-M   'P 1'
#
loop_
_entity.id
_entity.type
_entity.pdbx_description
1 polymer ?
#
loop_
_entity_poly.entity_id
_entity_poly.type
_entity_poly.pdbx_seq_one_letter_code
_entity_poly.pdbx_strand_id
1 'polypeptide(L)'
;MSQRIADLTEPIVQGASRQHREFRDCWLRWEERKSGTAQTLDKLIRAVLVVRNNIQHGEKTPSGPDVQRRERNQAVGQVVLPVLEAIVDAVLVRPSHRLAAYGTLRPGQPNQDEVTVAGDWTEITLTGWLRDQSSFPAFEADVSGQRVPAALFTSAELPTIWPRLDDVQGRNYERRLGLYEREGIVGVANVYEWVGENW
;
A
#
# COMPACT_ATOMS: atom_id res chain seq x y z
N MET A 1 14.94 -9.55 -7.09
CA MET A 1 15.55 -8.65 -6.08
C MET A 1 17.07 -8.82 -5.96
N SER A 2 17.62 -10.04 -6.02
CA SER A 2 19.05 -10.29 -5.74
C SER A 2 20.07 -9.62 -6.68
N GLN A 3 19.73 -9.36 -7.94
CA GLN A 3 20.66 -8.70 -8.88
C GLN A 3 20.71 -7.17 -8.73
N ARG A 4 19.64 -6.50 -8.26
CA ARG A 4 19.58 -5.02 -8.22
C ARG A 4 20.25 -4.38 -6.99
N ILE A 5 20.50 -5.16 -5.94
CA ILE A 5 21.25 -4.70 -4.76
C ILE A 5 22.75 -4.66 -5.04
N ALA A 6 23.23 -5.48 -5.99
CA ALA A 6 24.64 -5.56 -6.37
C ALA A 6 25.17 -4.32 -7.11
N ASP A 7 24.29 -3.45 -7.60
CA ASP A 7 24.65 -2.24 -8.34
C ASP A 7 24.84 -0.99 -7.45
N LEU A 8 24.68 -1.12 -6.12
CA LEU A 8 24.95 -0.02 -5.20
C LEU A 8 26.45 0.12 -4.97
N THR A 9 27.03 1.23 -5.41
CA THR A 9 28.46 1.50 -5.23
C THR A 9 28.81 1.70 -3.76
N GLU A 10 30.02 1.27 -3.35
CA GLU A 10 30.56 1.42 -1.99
C GLU A 10 30.33 2.83 -1.39
N PRO A 11 30.51 3.95 -2.12
CA PRO A 11 30.25 5.29 -1.59
C PRO A 11 28.78 5.58 -1.27
N ILE A 12 27.84 4.98 -2.01
CA ILE A 12 26.39 5.13 -1.77
C ILE A 12 26.00 4.40 -0.49
N VAL A 13 26.56 3.20 -0.27
CA VAL A 13 26.33 2.40 0.94
C VAL A 13 26.93 3.09 2.17
N GLN A 14 28.16 3.60 2.07
CA GLN A 14 28.83 4.34 3.14
C GLN A 14 28.14 5.69 3.44
N GLY A 15 27.48 6.29 2.45
CA GLY A 15 26.70 7.52 2.56
C GLY A 15 25.32 7.36 3.22
N ALA A 16 24.94 6.16 3.67
CA ALA A 16 23.68 5.95 4.35
C ALA A 16 23.53 6.89 5.55
N SER A 17 22.44 7.65 5.57
CA SER A 17 22.16 8.59 6.64
C SER A 17 21.98 7.87 7.98
N ARG A 18 22.21 8.58 9.09
CA ARG A 18 21.94 8.07 10.45
C ARG A 18 20.54 7.46 10.58
N GLN A 19 19.55 8.07 9.92
CA GLN A 19 18.16 7.59 9.91
C GLN A 19 18.00 6.20 9.26
N HIS A 20 18.73 5.92 8.17
CA HIS A 20 18.68 4.60 7.52
C HIS A 20 19.24 3.49 8.43
N ARG A 21 20.37 3.76 9.09
CA ARG A 21 20.96 2.82 10.06
C ARG A 21 20.02 2.59 11.25
N GLU A 22 19.47 3.66 11.80
CA GLU A 22 18.53 3.59 12.91
C GLU A 22 17.24 2.82 12.57
N PHE A 23 16.73 2.95 11.34
CA PHE A 23 15.61 2.17 10.85
C PHE A 23 15.99 0.69 10.72
N ARG A 24 17.08 0.37 10.01
CA ARG A 24 17.56 -1.01 9.82
C ARG A 24 17.76 -1.72 11.15
N ASP A 25 18.43 -1.08 12.11
CA ASP A 25 18.73 -1.72 13.39
C ASP A 25 17.45 -1.93 14.22
N CYS A 26 16.45 -1.06 14.11
CA CYS A 26 15.12 -1.29 14.70
C CYS A 26 14.36 -2.41 13.97
N TRP A 27 14.44 -2.46 12.65
CA TRP A 27 13.83 -3.49 11.83
C TRP A 27 14.34 -4.88 12.23
N LEU A 28 15.66 -5.09 12.24
CA LEU A 28 16.26 -6.39 12.60
C LEU A 28 15.85 -6.83 14.01
N ARG A 29 15.87 -5.92 14.99
CA ARG A 29 15.39 -6.22 16.35
C ARG A 29 13.92 -6.59 16.40
N TRP A 30 13.08 -5.88 15.64
CA TRP A 30 11.66 -6.19 15.55
C TRP A 30 11.42 -7.53 14.85
N GLU A 31 12.18 -7.83 13.80
CA GLU A 31 12.05 -9.08 13.06
C GLU A 31 12.33 -10.30 13.94
N GLU A 32 13.37 -10.21 14.79
CA GLU A 32 13.73 -11.25 15.77
C GLU A 32 12.70 -11.38 16.90
N ARG A 33 12.26 -10.27 17.49
CA ARG A 33 11.50 -10.28 18.76
C ARG A 33 10.00 -10.07 18.61
N LYS A 34 9.56 -9.63 17.43
CA LYS A 34 8.20 -9.13 17.14
C LYS A 34 7.70 -8.08 18.14
N SER A 35 8.61 -7.33 18.77
CA SER A 35 8.34 -6.36 19.83
C SER A 35 8.76 -4.94 19.42
N GLY A 36 8.14 -3.90 19.98
CA GLY A 36 8.48 -2.51 19.66
C GLY A 36 7.91 -2.03 18.31
N THR A 37 6.83 -2.64 17.84
CA THR A 37 6.18 -2.37 16.55
C THR A 37 5.94 -0.89 16.30
N ALA A 38 5.44 -0.14 17.28
CA ALA A 38 5.19 1.30 17.14
C ALA A 38 6.45 2.11 16.80
N GLN A 39 7.59 1.81 17.44
CA GLN A 39 8.85 2.48 17.16
C GLN A 39 9.38 2.11 15.78
N THR A 40 9.30 0.83 15.40
CA THR A 40 9.73 0.38 14.07
C THR A 40 8.86 0.99 12.97
N LEU A 41 7.54 1.08 13.18
CA LEU A 41 6.60 1.76 12.29
C LEU A 41 6.91 3.24 12.16
N ASP A 42 7.16 3.97 13.26
CA ASP A 42 7.55 5.39 13.21
C ASP A 42 8.81 5.59 12.36
N LYS A 43 9.82 4.72 12.52
CA LYS A 43 11.04 4.80 11.70
C LYS A 43 10.80 4.44 10.24
N LEU A 44 9.97 3.45 9.95
CA LEU A 44 9.57 3.10 8.58
C LEU A 44 8.85 4.27 7.91
N ILE A 45 7.88 4.87 8.59
CA ILE A 45 7.12 6.04 8.11
C ILE A 45 8.08 7.19 7.82
N ARG A 46 9.01 7.49 8.73
CA ARG A 46 10.03 8.53 8.49
C ARG A 46 10.89 8.22 7.27
N ALA A 47 11.35 6.98 7.10
CA ALA A 47 12.14 6.59 5.94
C ALA A 47 11.36 6.78 4.63
N VAL A 48 10.11 6.33 4.57
CA VAL A 48 9.21 6.52 3.42
C VAL A 48 9.00 8.01 3.12
N LEU A 49 8.69 8.82 4.14
CA LEU A 49 8.46 10.25 3.98
C LEU A 49 9.70 10.98 3.46
N VAL A 50 10.88 10.68 4.00
CA VAL A 50 12.15 11.29 3.57
C VAL A 50 12.45 10.93 2.11
N VAL A 51 12.29 9.66 1.73
CA VAL A 51 12.54 9.22 0.35
C VAL A 51 11.58 9.88 -0.62
N ARG A 52 10.26 9.90 -0.32
CA ARG A 52 9.26 10.55 -1.18
C ARG A 52 9.53 12.06 -1.31
N ASN A 53 9.83 12.74 -0.21
CA ASN A 53 10.12 14.18 -0.23
C ASN A 53 11.40 14.47 -1.04
N ASN A 54 12.46 13.68 -0.87
CA ASN A 54 13.68 13.83 -1.66
C ASN A 54 13.46 13.63 -3.17
N ILE A 55 12.54 12.75 -3.56
CA ILE A 55 12.18 12.54 -4.97
C ILE A 55 11.34 13.71 -5.51
N GLN A 56 10.44 14.26 -4.69
CA GLN A 56 9.49 15.29 -5.13
C GLN A 56 10.06 16.71 -5.10
N HIS A 57 10.99 17.01 -4.19
CA HIS A 57 11.46 18.37 -3.91
C HIS A 57 12.97 18.49 -3.67
N GLY A 58 13.73 17.39 -3.76
CA GLY A 58 15.13 17.35 -3.36
C GLY A 58 16.07 18.22 -4.20
N GLU A 59 15.62 18.68 -5.36
CA GLU A 59 16.36 19.55 -6.28
C GLU A 59 16.26 21.05 -5.95
N LYS A 60 15.35 21.47 -5.06
CA LYS A 60 15.13 22.90 -4.77
C LYS A 60 16.28 23.45 -3.91
N THR A 61 16.98 24.46 -4.44
CA THR A 61 17.99 25.23 -3.69
C THR A 61 17.75 26.74 -3.83
N PRO A 62 18.28 27.58 -2.92
CA PRO A 62 18.20 29.03 -3.05
C PRO A 62 18.84 29.58 -4.34
N SER A 63 19.75 28.82 -4.96
CA SER A 63 20.51 29.20 -6.16
C SER A 63 19.91 28.66 -7.46
N GLY A 64 18.76 27.98 -7.40
CA GLY A 64 18.12 27.33 -8.55
C GLY A 64 18.04 25.80 -8.40
N PRO A 65 17.44 25.09 -9.38
CA PRO A 65 17.30 23.64 -9.32
C PRO A 65 18.66 22.93 -9.49
N ASP A 66 18.98 22.04 -8.55
CA ASP A 66 20.14 21.17 -8.59
C ASP A 66 19.80 19.86 -9.33
N VAL A 67 20.14 19.84 -10.63
CA VAL A 67 19.85 18.73 -11.53
C VAL A 67 20.58 17.45 -11.10
N GLN A 68 21.84 17.56 -10.67
CA GLN A 68 22.64 16.40 -10.28
C GLN A 68 22.08 15.74 -9.02
N ARG A 69 21.61 16.54 -8.06
CA ARG A 69 20.91 16.04 -6.87
C ARG A 69 19.59 15.37 -7.21
N ARG A 70 18.84 15.89 -8.18
CA ARG A 70 17.60 15.28 -8.67
C ARG A 70 17.85 13.89 -9.25
N GLU A 71 18.80 13.78 -10.18
CA GLU A 71 19.14 12.51 -10.85
C GLU A 71 19.58 11.46 -9.83
N ARG A 72 20.45 11.86 -8.88
CA ARG A 72 20.87 10.99 -7.78
C ARG A 72 19.68 10.53 -6.93
N ASN A 73 18.79 11.43 -6.53
CA ASN A 73 17.64 11.07 -5.70
C ASN A 73 16.66 10.15 -6.44
N GLN A 74 16.46 10.35 -7.75
CA GLN A 74 15.67 9.45 -8.58
C GLN A 74 16.30 8.06 -8.67
N ALA A 75 17.61 7.97 -8.91
CA ALA A 75 18.33 6.70 -8.95
C ALA A 75 18.25 5.94 -7.61
N VAL A 76 18.45 6.64 -6.48
CA VAL A 76 18.26 6.06 -5.14
C VAL A 76 16.81 5.62 -4.94
N GLY A 77 15.85 6.43 -5.36
CA GLY A 77 14.41 6.12 -5.28
C GLY A 77 14.04 4.82 -5.98
N GLN A 78 14.59 4.55 -7.17
CA GLN A 78 14.36 3.32 -7.93
C GLN A 78 14.79 2.05 -7.18
N VAL A 79 15.77 2.16 -6.28
CA VAL A 79 16.25 1.03 -5.46
C VAL A 79 15.51 0.95 -4.13
N VAL A 80 15.30 2.09 -3.46
CA VAL A 80 14.80 2.13 -2.08
C VAL A 80 13.28 1.96 -2.02
N LEU A 81 12.51 2.55 -2.95
CA LEU A 81 11.05 2.48 -2.91
C LEU A 81 10.50 1.04 -2.93
N PRO A 82 10.95 0.14 -3.84
CA PRO A 82 10.45 -1.24 -3.84
C PRO A 82 10.75 -2.00 -2.55
N VAL A 83 11.87 -1.69 -1.88
CA VAL A 83 12.21 -2.31 -0.59
C VAL A 83 11.28 -1.80 0.51
N LEU A 84 11.01 -0.48 0.54
CA LEU A 84 10.08 0.10 1.50
C LEU A 84 8.65 -0.39 1.28
N GLU A 85 8.21 -0.52 0.03
CA GLU A 85 6.92 -1.11 -0.33
C GLU A 85 6.82 -2.57 0.13
N ALA A 86 7.85 -3.38 -0.11
CA ALA A 86 7.90 -4.77 0.36
C ALA A 86 7.86 -4.88 1.89
N ILE A 87 8.51 -3.94 2.59
CA ILE A 87 8.48 -3.88 4.06
C ILE A 87 7.09 -3.48 4.55
N VAL A 88 6.48 -2.42 3.99
CA VAL A 88 5.12 -1.99 4.35
C VAL A 88 4.13 -3.12 4.12
N ASP A 89 4.21 -3.78 2.96
CA ASP A 89 3.37 -4.92 2.63
C ASP A 89 3.57 -6.07 3.63
N ALA A 90 4.80 -6.40 4.02
CA ALA A 90 5.06 -7.42 5.03
C ALA A 90 4.52 -7.05 6.43
N VAL A 91 4.71 -5.81 6.88
CA VAL A 91 4.28 -5.34 8.21
C VAL A 91 2.76 -5.29 8.32
N LEU A 92 2.07 -4.90 7.24
CA LEU A 92 0.62 -4.87 7.17
C LEU A 92 0.01 -6.24 6.85
N VAL A 93 0.80 -7.31 6.91
CA VAL A 93 0.38 -8.70 6.70
C VAL A 93 -0.15 -8.95 5.28
N ARG A 94 0.63 -8.51 4.29
CA ARG A 94 0.41 -8.70 2.85
C ARG A 94 -0.94 -8.17 2.37
N PRO A 95 -1.27 -6.88 2.57
CA PRO A 95 -2.50 -6.30 2.01
C PRO A 95 -2.52 -6.39 0.47
N SER A 96 -1.36 -6.45 -0.20
CA SER A 96 -1.28 -6.72 -1.65
C SER A 96 -1.90 -8.05 -2.09
N HIS A 97 -2.09 -8.99 -1.15
CA HIS A 97 -2.71 -10.30 -1.36
C HIS A 97 -4.18 -10.33 -0.90
N ARG A 98 -4.76 -9.15 -0.58
CA ARG A 98 -6.09 -9.02 0.01
C ARG A 98 -6.92 -7.98 -0.72
N LEU A 99 -8.11 -8.36 -1.14
CA LEU A 99 -9.14 -7.49 -1.72
C LEU A 99 -10.36 -7.49 -0.80
N ALA A 100 -10.77 -6.32 -0.31
CA ALA A 100 -12.07 -6.12 0.31
C ALA A 100 -13.07 -5.65 -0.76
N ALA A 101 -14.04 -6.51 -1.08
CA ALA A 101 -15.11 -6.24 -2.01
C ALA A 101 -16.42 -5.97 -1.25
N TYR A 102 -16.99 -4.78 -1.40
CA TYR A 102 -18.32 -4.44 -0.86
C TYR A 102 -19.43 -4.45 -1.94
N GLY A 103 -19.04 -4.33 -3.22
CA GLY A 103 -19.93 -4.20 -4.36
C GLY A 103 -19.86 -5.36 -5.35
N THR A 104 -19.77 -5.02 -6.65
CA THR A 104 -19.94 -5.96 -7.77
C THR A 104 -18.88 -7.05 -7.88
N LEU A 105 -17.74 -6.91 -7.19
CA LEU A 105 -16.68 -7.92 -7.12
C LEU A 105 -16.95 -9.04 -6.08
N ARG A 106 -17.99 -8.92 -5.25
CA ARG A 106 -18.30 -9.91 -4.21
C ARG A 106 -18.73 -11.27 -4.80
N PRO A 107 -18.66 -12.35 -4.00
CA PRO A 107 -19.26 -13.63 -4.37
C PRO A 107 -20.73 -13.48 -4.78
N GLY A 108 -21.09 -14.07 -5.93
CA GLY A 108 -22.42 -14.03 -6.53
C GLY A 108 -22.80 -12.72 -7.21
N GLN A 109 -21.88 -11.75 -7.32
CA GLN A 109 -22.15 -10.46 -7.97
C GLN A 109 -21.64 -10.40 -9.42
N PRO A 110 -22.18 -9.50 -10.27
CA PRO A 110 -21.93 -9.53 -11.72
C PRO A 110 -20.47 -9.44 -12.17
N ASN A 111 -19.59 -8.84 -11.37
CA ASN A 111 -18.17 -8.66 -11.73
C ASN A 111 -17.25 -9.59 -10.92
N GLN A 112 -17.78 -10.61 -10.21
CA GLN A 112 -16.94 -11.56 -9.47
C GLN A 112 -15.92 -12.24 -10.39
N ASP A 113 -16.28 -12.55 -11.63
CA ASP A 113 -15.45 -13.25 -12.61
C ASP A 113 -14.19 -12.48 -13.01
N GLU A 114 -14.06 -11.20 -12.64
CA GLU A 114 -12.85 -10.41 -12.83
C GLU A 114 -11.75 -10.77 -11.82
N VAL A 115 -12.11 -11.41 -10.70
CA VAL A 115 -11.15 -12.02 -9.78
C VAL A 115 -10.75 -13.39 -10.34
N THR A 116 -9.87 -13.38 -11.34
CA THR A 116 -9.54 -14.58 -12.14
C THR A 116 -8.52 -15.54 -11.51
N VAL A 117 -8.10 -15.29 -10.28
CA VAL A 117 -7.12 -16.14 -9.57
C VAL A 117 -7.79 -16.97 -8.48
N ALA A 118 -7.18 -18.08 -8.11
CA ALA A 118 -7.66 -18.89 -6.99
C ALA A 118 -7.42 -18.19 -5.65
N GLY A 119 -8.31 -18.40 -4.69
CA GLY A 119 -8.20 -17.86 -3.34
C GLY A 119 -9.46 -18.11 -2.52
N ASP A 120 -9.44 -17.59 -1.29
CA ASP A 120 -10.51 -17.78 -0.33
C ASP A 120 -11.30 -16.49 -0.13
N TRP A 121 -12.62 -16.64 0.01
CA TRP A 121 -13.53 -15.56 0.37
C TRP A 121 -13.96 -15.71 1.82
N THR A 122 -14.01 -14.60 2.56
CA THR A 122 -14.50 -14.58 3.94
C THR A 122 -15.29 -13.31 4.21
N GLU A 123 -16.38 -13.40 4.95
CA GLU A 123 -17.16 -12.23 5.33
C GLU A 123 -16.38 -11.31 6.28
N ILE A 124 -16.43 -10.01 6.02
CA ILE A 124 -15.78 -8.96 6.79
C ILE A 124 -16.70 -7.73 6.90
N THR A 125 -16.32 -6.76 7.71
CA THR A 125 -16.98 -5.47 7.78
C THR A 125 -16.00 -4.35 7.46
N LEU A 126 -16.39 -3.44 6.57
CA LEU A 126 -15.71 -2.16 6.37
C LEU A 126 -16.42 -1.08 7.19
N THR A 127 -15.73 0.04 7.45
CA THR A 127 -16.34 1.22 8.07
C THR A 127 -16.17 2.41 7.14
N GLY A 128 -17.29 3.04 6.76
CA GLY A 128 -17.29 4.10 5.78
C GLY A 128 -18.67 4.52 5.30
N TRP A 129 -18.73 5.37 4.28
CA TRP A 129 -19.96 5.79 3.64
C TRP A 129 -20.23 4.92 2.41
N LEU A 130 -21.43 4.34 2.32
CA LEU A 130 -21.85 3.56 1.15
C LEU A 130 -23.08 4.23 0.54
N ARG A 131 -22.97 4.62 -0.73
CA ARG A 131 -24.07 5.20 -1.51
C ARG A 131 -24.42 4.28 -2.67
N ASP A 132 -25.68 4.33 -3.05
CA ASP A 132 -26.29 3.57 -4.17
C ASP A 132 -26.01 2.05 -4.12
N GLN A 133 -26.90 1.28 -3.51
CA GLN A 133 -26.76 -0.18 -3.44
C GLN A 133 -27.17 -0.90 -4.73
N SER A 134 -27.47 -0.18 -5.82
CA SER A 134 -27.99 -0.78 -7.04
C SER A 134 -26.89 -1.45 -7.88
N SER A 135 -26.35 -0.73 -8.86
CA SER A 135 -25.57 -1.35 -9.94
C SER A 135 -24.06 -1.17 -9.77
N PHE A 136 -23.63 -0.04 -9.21
CA PHE A 136 -22.23 0.32 -9.01
C PHE A 136 -22.10 1.10 -7.69
N PRO A 137 -22.03 0.41 -6.55
CA PRO A 137 -22.01 1.08 -5.26
C PRO A 137 -20.75 1.91 -5.07
N ALA A 138 -20.92 3.10 -4.52
CA ALA A 138 -19.84 4.02 -4.21
C ALA A 138 -19.50 3.92 -2.71
N PHE A 139 -18.26 3.57 -2.40
CA PHE A 139 -17.76 3.50 -1.04
C PHE A 139 -16.65 4.52 -0.78
N GLU A 140 -16.71 5.16 0.39
CA GLU A 140 -15.65 5.98 0.96
C GLU A 140 -15.25 5.41 2.31
N ALA A 141 -13.95 5.17 2.54
CA ALA A 141 -13.49 4.75 3.86
C ALA A 141 -13.54 5.92 4.84
N ASP A 142 -14.31 5.78 5.92
CA ASP A 142 -14.43 6.79 6.97
C ASP A 142 -14.78 6.10 8.30
N VAL A 143 -13.96 6.31 9.32
CA VAL A 143 -14.16 5.70 10.65
C VAL A 143 -15.40 6.19 11.39
N SER A 144 -15.95 7.34 10.98
CA SER A 144 -17.22 7.89 11.48
C SER A 144 -18.45 7.40 10.69
N GLY A 145 -18.21 6.67 9.59
CA GLY A 145 -19.24 6.12 8.73
C GLY A 145 -19.96 4.91 9.32
N GLN A 146 -20.80 4.29 8.49
CA GLN A 146 -21.55 3.09 8.86
C GLN A 146 -20.72 1.81 8.69
N ARG A 147 -21.17 0.74 9.34
CA ARG A 147 -20.64 -0.60 9.09
C ARG A 147 -21.18 -1.12 7.75
N VAL A 148 -20.27 -1.44 6.85
CA VAL A 148 -20.58 -1.91 5.50
C VAL A 148 -20.22 -3.39 5.37
N PRO A 149 -21.21 -4.30 5.17
CA PRO A 149 -20.94 -5.70 4.89
C PRO A 149 -20.11 -5.85 3.61
N ALA A 150 -19.06 -6.65 3.68
CA ALA A 150 -18.15 -6.87 2.57
C ALA A 150 -17.57 -8.30 2.63
N ALA A 151 -16.90 -8.70 1.55
CA ALA A 151 -16.18 -9.97 1.49
C ALA A 151 -14.69 -9.69 1.26
N LEU A 152 -13.84 -10.37 2.02
CA LEU A 152 -12.39 -10.37 1.86
C LEU A 152 -12.01 -11.54 0.96
N PHE A 153 -11.40 -11.25 -0.17
CA PHE A 153 -10.69 -12.22 -0.98
C PHE A 153 -9.21 -12.24 -0.59
N THR A 154 -8.65 -13.43 -0.36
CA THR A 154 -7.22 -13.61 -0.07
C THR A 154 -6.57 -14.54 -1.08
N SER A 155 -5.50 -14.07 -1.72
CA SER A 155 -4.72 -14.88 -2.67
C SER A 155 -3.29 -14.34 -2.82
N ALA A 156 -2.31 -15.24 -2.84
CA ALA A 156 -0.92 -14.89 -3.15
C ALA A 156 -0.72 -14.50 -4.64
N GLU A 157 -1.67 -14.82 -5.51
CA GLU A 157 -1.64 -14.51 -6.93
C GLU A 157 -2.34 -13.19 -7.26
N LEU A 158 -3.04 -12.58 -6.30
CA LEU A 158 -3.75 -11.31 -6.48
C LEU A 158 -2.86 -10.19 -7.05
N PRO A 159 -1.56 -10.06 -6.69
CA PRO A 159 -0.67 -9.10 -7.32
C PRO A 159 -0.59 -9.17 -8.84
N THR A 160 -0.84 -10.34 -9.43
CA THR A 160 -0.73 -10.55 -10.88
C THR A 160 -1.92 -9.98 -11.65
N ILE A 161 -3.07 -9.77 -11.01
CA ILE A 161 -4.31 -9.30 -11.65
C ILE A 161 -4.70 -7.88 -11.26
N TRP A 162 -3.94 -7.23 -10.38
CA TRP A 162 -4.19 -5.85 -9.96
C TRP A 162 -4.35 -4.85 -11.11
N PRO A 163 -3.48 -4.82 -12.14
CA PRO A 163 -3.65 -3.90 -13.26
C PRO A 163 -4.98 -4.12 -14.00
N ARG A 164 -5.38 -5.38 -14.22
CA ARG A 164 -6.65 -5.70 -14.87
C ARG A 164 -7.85 -5.23 -14.03
N LEU A 165 -7.81 -5.47 -12.71
CA LEU A 165 -8.87 -5.02 -11.81
C LEU A 165 -8.97 -3.48 -11.82
N ASP A 166 -7.85 -2.77 -11.83
CA ASP A 166 -7.83 -1.31 -11.94
C ASP A 166 -8.47 -0.83 -13.25
N ASP A 167 -8.16 -1.48 -14.37
CA ASP A 167 -8.71 -1.14 -15.68
C ASP A 167 -10.24 -1.36 -15.73
N VAL A 168 -10.74 -2.46 -15.15
CA VAL A 168 -12.17 -2.77 -15.10
C VAL A 168 -12.95 -1.80 -14.23
N GLN A 169 -12.39 -1.42 -13.08
CA GLN A 169 -13.03 -0.45 -12.18
C GLN A 169 -13.06 0.95 -12.80
N GLY A 170 -12.08 1.25 -13.66
CA GLY A 170 -12.04 2.47 -14.44
C GLY A 170 -11.79 3.70 -13.58
N ARG A 171 -12.08 4.89 -14.13
CA ARG A 171 -11.60 6.16 -13.57
C ARG A 171 -12.33 6.65 -12.32
N ASN A 172 -13.51 6.08 -12.03
CA ASN A 172 -14.35 6.53 -10.92
C ASN A 172 -14.02 5.82 -9.61
N TYR A 173 -13.14 4.82 -9.66
CA TYR A 173 -12.72 4.05 -8.50
C TYR A 173 -11.20 4.01 -8.41
N GLU A 174 -10.67 4.22 -7.21
CA GLU A 174 -9.24 4.14 -6.95
C GLU A 174 -8.97 3.05 -5.92
N ARG A 175 -7.98 2.18 -6.19
CA ARG A 175 -7.55 1.18 -5.22
C ARG A 175 -6.77 1.85 -4.09
N ARG A 176 -7.26 1.70 -2.86
CA ARG A 176 -6.66 2.22 -1.63
C ARG A 176 -6.53 1.14 -0.58
N LEU A 177 -5.68 1.37 0.42
CA LEU A 177 -5.62 0.52 1.61
C LEU A 177 -6.73 0.93 2.58
N GLY A 178 -7.66 0.01 2.84
CA GLY A 178 -8.75 0.18 3.78
C GLY A 178 -8.60 -0.73 4.99
N LEU A 179 -9.20 -0.31 6.11
CA LEU A 179 -9.35 -1.15 7.30
C LEU A 179 -10.59 -2.03 7.16
N TYR A 180 -10.45 -3.30 7.51
CA TYR A 180 -11.58 -4.20 7.70
C TYR A 180 -11.57 -4.77 9.10
N GLU A 181 -12.75 -5.12 9.60
CA GLU A 181 -12.95 -5.85 10.85
C GLU A 181 -13.46 -7.25 10.54
N ARG A 182 -12.92 -8.24 11.25
CA ARG A 182 -13.42 -9.62 11.26
C ARG A 182 -13.24 -10.19 12.65
N GLU A 183 -14.31 -10.67 13.27
CA GLU A 183 -14.26 -11.35 14.58
C GLU A 183 -13.51 -10.52 15.65
N GLY A 184 -13.68 -9.20 15.64
CA GLY A 184 -13.01 -8.27 16.56
C GLY A 184 -11.54 -7.96 16.22
N ILE A 185 -11.02 -8.51 15.11
CA ILE A 185 -9.67 -8.23 14.61
C ILE A 185 -9.76 -7.21 13.48
N VAL A 186 -8.95 -6.15 13.57
CA VAL A 186 -8.77 -5.18 12.48
C VAL A 186 -7.62 -5.63 11.58
N GLY A 187 -7.86 -5.69 10.28
CA GLY A 187 -6.85 -5.95 9.26
C GLY A 187 -6.83 -4.87 8.18
N VAL A 188 -5.85 -4.98 7.28
CA VAL A 188 -5.70 -4.08 6.14
C VAL A 188 -5.86 -4.87 4.84
N ALA A 189 -6.60 -4.32 3.88
CA ALA A 189 -6.76 -4.89 2.54
C ALA A 189 -6.86 -3.76 1.51
N ASN A 190 -6.67 -4.10 0.24
CA ASN A 190 -7.00 -3.19 -0.84
C ASN A 190 -8.53 -3.11 -0.99
N VAL A 191 -9.06 -1.91 -1.18
CA VAL A 191 -10.48 -1.64 -1.45
C VAL A 191 -10.56 -0.60 -2.56
N TYR A 192 -11.57 -0.69 -3.42
CA TYR A 192 -11.84 0.32 -4.45
C TYR A 192 -12.75 1.40 -3.87
N GLU A 193 -12.22 2.60 -3.63
CA GLU A 193 -13.00 3.74 -3.16
C GLU A 193 -13.46 4.61 -4.32
N TRP A 194 -14.65 5.22 -4.18
CA TRP A 194 -15.16 6.15 -5.17
C TRP A 194 -14.36 7.45 -5.18
N VAL A 195 -13.95 7.88 -6.39
CA VAL A 195 -13.22 9.14 -6.62
C VAL A 195 -13.85 9.99 -7.74
N GLY A 196 -15.01 9.57 -8.26
CA GLY A 196 -15.72 10.30 -9.31
C GLY A 196 -16.23 11.68 -8.85
N GLU A 197 -16.34 12.61 -9.80
CA GLU A 197 -16.91 13.94 -9.54
C GLU A 197 -18.41 13.83 -9.24
N ASN A 198 -18.83 14.47 -8.14
CA ASN A 198 -20.16 14.45 -7.52
C ASN A 198 -20.47 13.20 -6.69
N TRP A 199 -20.72 13.45 -5.40
CA TRP A 199 -21.12 12.52 -4.35
C TRP A 199 -22.62 12.45 -4.19
#